data_AF-A0A6L9Z7M8-F1
#
_entry.id   AF-A0A6L9Z7M8-F1
#
_cell.length_a   1.000
_cell.length_b   1.000
_cell.length_c   1.000
_cell.angle_alpha   90.00
_cell.angle_beta   90.00
_cell.angle_gamma   90.00
#
_symmetry.space_group_name_H-M   'P 1'
#
loop_
_entity.id
_entity.type
_entity.pdbx_description
1 polymer ?
#
loop_
_entity_poly.entity_id
_entity_poly.type
_entity_poly.pdbx_seq_one_letter_code
_entity_poly.pdbx_strand_id
1 'polypeptide(L)'
;MQNLDIQDQKNRANTQSLLKSDPILSASKTLPSTDAFVNRHIGPNPDAIEQMLNVLGISTIDSLIEQTVPAAIWLNQPLQLPAAQSEYAALAQLKE
;
A
#
# COMPACT_ATOMS: atom_id res chain seq x y z
N MET A 1 8.37 -56.27 -26.15
CA MET A 1 9.13 -56.24 -27.41
C MET A 1 8.56 -55.09 -28.22
N GLN A 2 9.16 -53.91 -28.05
CA GLN A 2 10.05 -53.26 -29.03
C GLN A 2 9.30 -52.77 -30.26
N ASN A 3 9.36 -51.44 -30.45
CA ASN A 3 9.39 -50.62 -31.69
C ASN A 3 8.76 -49.26 -31.31
N LEU A 4 9.51 -48.29 -30.76
CA LEU A 4 10.38 -47.31 -31.44
C LEU A 4 9.73 -46.67 -32.67
N ASP A 5 8.95 -45.61 -32.42
CA ASP A 5 8.68 -44.55 -33.41
C ASP A 5 8.97 -43.18 -32.77
N ILE A 6 10.26 -42.86 -32.79
CA ILE A 6 10.84 -41.59 -33.27
C ILE A 6 9.90 -40.37 -33.21
N GLN A 7 9.82 -39.70 -32.05
CA GLN A 7 9.66 -38.23 -31.97
C GLN A 7 10.37 -37.61 -30.75
N ASP A 8 11.48 -38.20 -30.28
CA ASP A 8 12.27 -37.71 -29.12
C ASP A 8 13.49 -36.83 -29.51
N GLN A 9 13.46 -36.18 -30.68
CA GLN A 9 14.65 -35.48 -31.20
C GLN A 9 14.45 -34.04 -31.67
N LYS A 10 13.41 -33.33 -31.22
CA LYS A 10 13.29 -31.89 -31.50
C LYS A 10 13.13 -30.98 -30.29
N ASN A 11 13.61 -31.39 -29.12
CA ASN A 11 13.66 -30.47 -27.98
C ASN A 11 14.96 -30.50 -27.16
N ARG A 12 16.06 -31.02 -27.74
CA ARG A 12 17.38 -31.13 -27.08
C ARG A 12 18.38 -30.07 -27.54
N ALA A 13 17.91 -28.89 -27.91
CA ALA A 13 18.78 -27.79 -28.35
C ALA A 13 18.26 -26.41 -27.92
N ASN A 14 17.88 -26.26 -26.65
CA ASN A 14 17.81 -24.91 -26.08
C ASN A 14 18.15 -24.86 -24.58
N THR A 15 19.04 -25.74 -24.13
CA THR A 15 19.62 -25.70 -22.78
C THR A 15 20.94 -24.91 -22.81
N GLN A 16 20.90 -23.65 -23.27
CA GLN A 16 22.02 -22.70 -23.13
C GLN A 16 21.62 -21.28 -23.57
N SER A 17 20.48 -20.77 -23.10
CA SER A 17 20.19 -19.32 -23.16
C SER A 17 19.08 -18.91 -22.18
N LEU A 18 19.16 -19.35 -20.93
CA LEU A 18 18.25 -18.91 -19.86
C LEU A 18 19.06 -18.56 -18.61
N LEU A 19 20.01 -17.64 -18.77
CA LEU A 19 20.69 -16.94 -17.69
C LEU A 19 20.79 -15.46 -18.07
N LYS A 20 19.66 -14.85 -18.44
CA LYS A 20 19.52 -13.40 -18.39
C LYS A 20 18.84 -13.09 -17.08
N SER A 21 19.63 -12.49 -16.19
CA SER A 21 19.27 -11.88 -14.91
C SER A 21 17.82 -11.42 -14.83
N ASP A 22 16.95 -12.30 -14.34
CA ASP A 22 15.68 -11.90 -13.77
C ASP A 22 15.98 -11.23 -12.43
N PRO A 23 15.53 -9.99 -12.17
CA PRO A 23 15.61 -9.39 -10.85
C PRO A 23 14.58 -10.08 -9.94
N ILE A 24 14.87 -11.31 -9.53
CA ILE A 24 14.13 -12.03 -8.49
C ILE A 24 14.54 -11.46 -7.12
N LEU A 25 14.24 -10.17 -6.86
CA LEU A 25 14.13 -9.61 -5.50
C LEU A 25 13.64 -8.14 -5.53
N SER A 26 12.38 -7.92 -5.90
CA SER A 26 11.66 -6.70 -5.46
C SER A 26 10.18 -7.00 -5.21
N ALA A 27 9.93 -8.12 -4.53
CA ALA A 27 8.58 -8.58 -4.19
C ALA A 27 8.02 -7.95 -2.90
N SER A 28 8.56 -6.82 -2.44
CA SER A 28 8.09 -6.18 -1.19
C SER A 28 6.92 -5.20 -1.39
N LYS A 29 6.32 -5.11 -2.58
CA LYS A 29 5.29 -4.09 -2.90
C LYS A 29 3.87 -4.63 -3.15
N THR A 30 3.49 -5.82 -2.70
CA THR A 30 2.22 -6.40 -3.18
C THR A 30 1.38 -7.15 -2.14
N LEU A 31 1.43 -6.76 -0.87
CA LEU A 31 0.39 -7.14 0.09
C LEU A 31 -0.12 -5.88 0.80
N PRO A 32 -1.41 -5.53 0.69
CA PRO A 32 -1.97 -4.40 1.42
C PRO A 32 -1.84 -4.68 2.92
N SER A 33 -1.23 -3.75 3.65
CA SER A 33 -1.12 -3.83 5.10
C SER A 33 -2.51 -3.65 5.72
N THR A 34 -3.16 -4.76 6.08
CA THR A 34 -4.49 -4.76 6.71
C THR A 34 -4.48 -4.21 8.15
N ASP A 35 -3.30 -4.06 8.76
CA ASP A 35 -3.11 -3.60 10.14
C ASP A 35 -2.67 -2.14 10.23
N ALA A 36 -3.30 -1.25 9.44
CA ALA A 36 -3.09 0.18 9.58
C ALA A 36 -3.93 0.72 10.75
N PHE A 37 -3.25 1.21 11.81
CA PHE A 37 -3.89 1.77 13.01
C PHE A 37 -4.98 2.80 12.69
N VAL A 38 -4.73 3.66 11.70
CA VAL A 38 -5.63 4.73 11.27
C VAL A 38 -7.04 4.23 10.94
N ASN A 39 -7.17 3.03 10.38
CA ASN A 39 -8.47 2.44 10.02
C ASN A 39 -9.29 1.99 11.25
N ARG A 40 -8.63 1.71 12.39
CA ARG A 40 -9.29 1.42 13.67
C ARG A 40 -9.55 2.69 14.48
N HIS A 41 -8.72 3.72 14.26
CA HIS A 41 -8.77 4.96 15.02
C HIS A 41 -9.82 5.95 14.48
N ILE A 42 -9.95 6.06 13.15
CA ILE A 42 -10.92 6.96 12.51
C ILE A 42 -12.22 6.18 12.30
N GLY A 43 -13.28 6.61 12.97
CA GLY A 43 -14.60 5.97 12.90
C GLY A 43 -15.30 6.11 11.53
N PRO A 44 -15.50 7.35 11.02
CA PRO A 44 -16.14 7.55 9.73
C PRO A 44 -15.34 6.95 8.57
N ASN A 45 -16.00 6.12 7.77
CA ASN A 45 -15.47 5.66 6.49
C ASN A 45 -15.71 6.73 5.40
N PRO A 46 -15.20 6.56 4.17
CA PRO A 46 -15.37 7.54 3.09
C PRO A 46 -16.84 7.92 2.83
N ASP A 47 -17.75 6.94 2.76
CA ASP A 47 -19.18 7.19 2.51
C ASP A 47 -19.82 8.02 3.64
N ALA A 48 -19.47 7.74 4.90
CA ALA A 48 -19.94 8.51 6.05
C ALA A 48 -19.41 9.95 6.02
N ILE A 49 -18.14 10.13 5.63
CA ILE A 49 -17.54 11.46 5.46
C ILE A 49 -18.30 12.25 4.38
N GLU A 50 -18.60 11.64 3.23
CA GLU A 50 -19.38 12.29 2.17
C GLU A 50 -20.79 12.69 2.65
N GLN A 51 -21.47 11.80 3.37
CA GLN A 51 -22.78 12.11 3.96
C GLN A 51 -22.70 13.31 4.93
N MET A 52 -21.69 13.33 5.80
CA MET A 52 -21.47 14.43 6.74
C MET A 52 -21.18 15.75 6.02
N LEU A 53 -20.32 15.73 5.00
CA LEU A 53 -19.99 16.90 4.19
C LEU A 53 -21.22 17.46 3.46
N ASN A 54 -22.08 16.57 2.94
CA ASN A 54 -23.32 16.96 2.29
C ASN A 54 -24.29 17.66 3.25
N VAL A 55 -24.40 17.20 4.51
CA VAL A 55 -25.20 17.87 5.54
C VAL A 55 -24.70 19.30 5.80
N LEU A 56 -23.38 19.51 5.73
CA LEU A 56 -22.76 20.82 5.89
C LEU A 56 -22.81 21.68 4.62
N GLY A 57 -23.18 21.11 3.46
CA GLY A 57 -23.13 21.78 2.17
C GLY A 57 -21.70 22.08 1.67
N ILE A 58 -20.72 21.29 2.10
CA ILE A 58 -19.30 21.45 1.76
C ILE A 58 -18.85 20.29 0.86
N SER A 59 -17.98 20.56 -0.11
CA SER A 59 -17.57 19.58 -1.12
C SER A 59 -16.47 18.62 -0.67
N THR A 60 -15.54 19.07 0.17
CA THR A 60 -14.36 18.29 0.59
C THR A 60 -13.97 18.57 2.04
N ILE A 61 -13.22 17.65 2.65
CA ILE A 61 -12.58 17.90 3.95
C ILE A 61 -11.64 19.10 3.86
N ASP A 62 -10.85 19.23 2.79
CA ASP A 62 -9.92 20.36 2.65
C ASP A 62 -10.64 21.70 2.69
N SER A 63 -11.78 21.83 2.00
CA SER A 63 -12.60 23.05 2.03
C SER A 63 -13.19 23.32 3.42
N LEU A 64 -13.57 22.27 4.15
CA LEU A 64 -14.01 22.41 5.54
C LEU A 64 -12.88 22.95 6.42
N ILE A 65 -11.65 22.43 6.28
CA ILE A 65 -10.50 22.89 7.07
C ILE A 65 -10.16 24.35 6.73
N GLU A 66 -10.13 24.72 5.45
CA GLU A 66 -9.88 26.10 4.99
C GLU A 66 -10.88 27.12 5.55
N GLN A 67 -12.16 26.75 5.65
CA GLN A 67 -13.20 27.60 6.22
C GLN A 67 -13.16 27.66 7.75
N THR A 68 -12.51 26.69 8.41
CA THR A 68 -12.51 26.55 9.87
C THR A 68 -11.24 27.14 10.51
N VAL A 69 -10.07 26.91 9.91
CA VAL A 69 -8.79 27.30 10.47
C VAL A 69 -8.28 28.58 9.78
N PRO A 70 -8.10 29.70 10.51
CA PRO A 70 -7.55 30.91 9.91
C PRO A 70 -6.16 30.68 9.31
N ALA A 71 -5.97 31.09 8.06
CA ALA A 71 -4.71 30.89 7.33
C ALA A 71 -3.47 31.44 8.07
N ALA A 72 -3.63 32.48 8.88
CA ALA A 72 -2.55 33.07 9.67
C ALA A 72 -1.93 32.13 10.72
N ILE A 73 -2.65 31.07 11.13
CA ILE A 73 -2.19 30.09 12.13
C ILE A 73 -2.08 28.67 11.56
N TRP A 74 -2.26 28.49 10.25
CA TRP A 74 -2.15 27.19 9.59
C TRP A 74 -0.68 26.79 9.42
N LEU A 75 -0.34 25.55 9.75
CA LEU A 75 0.99 24.99 9.49
C LEU A 75 1.13 24.54 8.02
N ASN A 76 1.84 25.32 7.21
CA ASN A 76 1.97 25.10 5.76
C ASN A 76 2.96 23.99 5.35
N GLN A 77 3.24 23.07 6.26
CA GLN A 77 4.19 21.97 6.03
C GLN A 77 3.74 20.71 6.77
N PRO A 78 4.06 19.51 6.26
CA PRO A 78 3.82 18.27 6.98
C PRO A 78 4.54 18.26 8.33
N LEU A 79 3.99 17.49 9.27
CA LEU A 79 4.64 17.27 10.56
C LEU A 79 5.96 16.51 10.36
N GLN A 80 7.01 16.96 11.04
CA GLN A 80 8.31 16.29 11.05
C GLN A 80 8.29 15.11 12.02
N LEU A 81 7.57 14.04 11.65
CA LEU A 81 7.40 12.84 12.46
C LEU A 81 7.95 11.59 11.73
N PRO A 82 8.37 10.55 12.46
CA PRO A 82 8.66 9.25 11.86
C PRO A 82 7.45 8.68 11.11
N ALA A 83 7.70 7.74 10.20
CA ALA A 83 6.62 7.02 9.52
C ALA A 83 5.72 6.30 10.53
N ALA A 84 4.42 6.23 10.21
CA ALA A 84 3.47 5.49 11.02
C ALA A 84 3.89 4.01 11.14
N GLN A 85 3.70 3.46 12.32
CA GLN A 85 3.96 2.05 12.62
C GLN A 85 2.64 1.29 12.77
N SER A 86 2.68 -0.03 12.61
CA SER A 86 1.59 -0.88 13.08
C SER A 86 1.52 -0.85 14.62
N GLU A 87 0.38 -1.22 15.18
CA GLU A 87 0.22 -1.29 16.63
C GLU A 87 1.24 -2.25 17.26
N TYR A 88 1.46 -3.40 16.63
CA TYR A 88 2.43 -4.39 17.10
C TYR A 88 3.86 -3.82 17.15
N ALA A 89 4.30 -3.15 16.08
CA ALA A 89 5.64 -2.57 16.01
C ALA A 89 5.83 -1.46 17.05
N ALA A 90 4.83 -0.57 17.20
CA ALA A 90 4.87 0.49 18.20
C ALA A 90 4.96 -0.07 19.63
N LEU A 91 4.19 -1.13 19.95
CA LEU A 91 4.26 -1.80 21.25
C LEU A 91 5.60 -2.50 21.49
N ALA A 92 6.22 -3.06 20.46
CA ALA A 92 7.55 -3.67 20.57
C ALA A 92 8.61 -2.60 20.87
N GLN A 93 8.58 -1.46 20.15
CA GLN A 93 9.52 -0.36 20.35
C GLN A 93 9.41 0.26 21.76
N LEU A 94 8.20 0.40 22.31
CA LEU A 94 7.99 0.98 23.64
C LEU A 94 8.44 0.08 24.81
N LYS A 95 8.68 -1.21 24.56
CA LYS A 95 9.15 -2.16 25.57
C LYS A 95 10.67 -2.14 25.76
N GLU A 96 11.40 -1.55 24.83
CA GLU A 96 12.85 -1.37 24.86
C GLU A 96 13.23 -0.14 25.69
#